data_AF-A0A485CED2-F1
#
_entry.id   AF-A0A485CED2-F1
#
_cell.length_a   1.000
_cell.length_b   1.000
_cell.length_c   1.000
_cell.angle_alpha   90.00
_cell.angle_beta   90.00
_cell.angle_gamma   90.00
#
_symmetry.space_group_name_H-M   'P 1'
#
loop_
_entity.id
_entity.type
_entity.pdbx_description
1 polymer ?
#
loop_
_entity_poly.entity_id
_entity_poly.type
_entity_poly.pdbx_seq_one_letter_code
_entity_poly.pdbx_strand_id
1 'polypeptide(L)'
;MKVRYLALFTALTVSAGAFAQSAPLTIPHPTKFDELAQPSADVTMPEAYVKAIAQQAYIWGWPMVNQFNRRETITKAPYPALNGGMVPVAPMGQLSMLTDYIKPEETFVTCPNQDVAYGLGFFELEKGPIVIQVPDFGDRFWVYAIYDARTNQIGNVGKPYGTKPGFYLLVGPDWKGETPKGINGVIRSSTEMANIIPRIQMDDTPEDRKAIQAPIKEVMTYPLSQFDGKMKSYEYSKIPAIGDKPDASSGETKWVIPEKFFDQFANVLNKVPPLPGEEAMYAQFRHLVEAGKKNPDIRKWMDETAVETDKTVISEFFKWKNNGVPAGNGWNRSKHNAEFGVDYYNRTGTAKSNMFDNKPNETQYFYTDDDAAGTQLSGDKSYTVTFPKGELPPVKGFWSLTLYNSKHLFSPNELNRYSLGTKNKNLKFNDDGSLTLYVSKTRPAEDKINNWLPAPDGTFSLYIRAYWGEKSIIDGTWQPPKIETAK
;
A
#
# COMPACT_ATOMS: atom_id res chain seq x y z
N MET A 1 32.82 -39.96 87.18
CA MET A 1 31.68 -39.02 87.24
C MET A 1 32.06 -37.76 86.47
N LYS A 2 31.32 -37.49 85.38
CA LYS A 2 31.18 -36.23 84.61
C LYS A 2 32.43 -35.47 84.11
N VAL A 3 32.57 -35.57 82.79
CA VAL A 3 33.25 -34.71 81.81
C VAL A 3 32.90 -33.23 81.97
N ARG A 4 33.85 -32.33 81.70
CA ARG A 4 33.66 -31.10 80.89
C ARG A 4 35.01 -30.51 80.46
N TYR A 5 35.30 -30.67 79.17
CA TYR A 5 36.33 -29.94 78.43
C TYR A 5 35.89 -28.48 78.28
N LEU A 6 36.79 -27.53 78.57
CA LEU A 6 36.65 -26.13 78.20
C LEU A 6 37.79 -25.79 77.25
N ALA A 7 37.48 -25.78 75.95
CA ALA A 7 38.41 -25.40 74.89
C ALA A 7 38.56 -23.87 74.86
N LEU A 8 39.81 -23.39 74.88
CA LEU A 8 40.18 -22.02 74.54
C LEU A 8 39.85 -21.78 73.07
N PHE A 9 38.91 -20.89 72.76
CA PHE A 9 38.75 -20.32 71.43
C PHE A 9 39.60 -19.04 71.37
N THR A 10 40.72 -19.10 70.65
CA THR A 10 41.49 -17.94 70.24
C THR A 10 40.69 -17.20 69.17
N ALA A 11 40.21 -15.99 69.49
CA ALA A 11 39.56 -15.12 68.52
C ALA A 11 40.61 -14.61 67.52
N LEU A 12 40.68 -15.24 66.34
CA LEU A 12 41.28 -14.61 65.18
C LEU A 12 40.32 -13.52 64.68
N THR A 13 40.65 -12.26 64.97
CA THR A 13 40.09 -11.11 64.26
C THR A 13 40.59 -11.15 62.82
N VAL A 14 39.80 -11.76 61.94
CA VAL A 14 39.95 -11.57 60.49
C VAL A 14 39.56 -10.11 60.22
N SER A 15 40.56 -9.25 60.06
CA SER A 15 40.38 -7.95 59.44
C SER A 15 39.89 -8.18 58.02
N ALA A 16 38.58 -8.03 57.81
CA ALA A 16 38.00 -7.89 56.48
C ALA A 16 38.60 -6.63 55.87
N GLY A 17 39.69 -6.78 55.12
CA GLY A 17 40.19 -5.74 54.24
C GLY A 17 39.11 -5.43 53.23
N ALA A 18 38.34 -4.37 53.51
CA ALA A 18 37.48 -3.75 52.53
C ALA A 18 38.39 -3.14 51.46
N PHE A 19 38.80 -3.96 50.49
CA PHE A 19 39.28 -3.42 49.23
C PHE A 19 38.08 -2.73 48.59
N ALA A 20 37.99 -1.41 48.79
CA ALA A 20 37.16 -0.56 47.97
C ALA A 20 37.68 -0.71 46.55
N GLN A 21 37.09 -1.62 45.79
CA GLN A 21 37.37 -1.79 44.38
C GLN A 21 36.90 -0.49 43.73
N SER A 22 37.86 0.37 43.38
CA SER A 22 37.58 1.64 42.71
C SER A 22 36.78 1.30 41.45
N ALA A 23 35.62 1.95 41.27
CA ALA A 23 34.85 1.80 40.04
C ALA A 23 35.77 2.06 38.82
N PRO A 24 35.57 1.31 37.71
CA PRO A 24 36.36 1.54 36.50
C PRO A 24 36.24 3.01 36.08
N LEU A 25 37.38 3.66 35.80
CA LEU A 25 37.42 5.05 35.36
C LEU A 25 36.70 5.25 34.01
N THR A 26 36.60 4.19 33.21
CA THR A 26 35.92 4.18 31.92
C THR A 26 34.56 3.52 32.07
N ILE A 27 33.50 4.28 31.78
CA ILE A 27 32.16 3.72 31.59
C ILE A 27 32.11 3.14 30.17
N PRO A 28 31.85 1.83 30.00
CA PRO A 28 31.73 1.25 28.67
C PRO A 28 30.60 1.92 27.88
N HIS A 29 30.87 2.28 26.64
CA HIS A 29 29.83 2.77 25.74
C HIS A 29 28.98 1.61 25.23
N PRO A 30 27.63 1.74 25.25
CA PRO A 30 26.73 0.77 24.62
C PRO A 30 27.09 0.56 23.14
N THR A 31 27.10 -0.70 22.71
CA THR A 31 27.37 -1.13 21.33
C THR A 31 26.12 -1.65 20.62
N LYS A 32 25.04 -1.88 21.38
CA LYS A 32 23.74 -2.32 20.88
C LYS A 32 22.62 -1.46 21.45
N PHE A 33 21.49 -1.44 20.75
CA PHE A 33 20.35 -0.61 21.16
C PHE A 33 19.73 -1.06 22.50
N ASP A 34 19.69 -2.36 22.77
CA ASP A 34 19.16 -2.94 24.02
C ASP A 34 20.04 -2.65 25.25
N GLU A 35 21.27 -2.19 25.04
CA GLU A 35 22.19 -1.72 26.09
C GLU A 35 21.95 -0.23 26.45
N LEU A 36 21.12 0.50 25.70
CA LEU A 36 20.80 1.90 25.96
C LEU A 36 19.74 2.04 27.07
N ALA A 37 19.85 3.13 27.84
CA ALA A 37 18.84 3.51 28.82
C ALA A 37 17.48 3.71 28.15
N GLN A 38 16.49 2.96 28.62
CA GLN A 38 15.12 3.05 28.13
C GLN A 38 14.34 4.13 28.91
N PRO A 39 13.42 4.84 28.25
CA PRO A 39 12.58 5.81 28.93
C PRO A 39 11.67 5.16 29.99
N SER A 40 11.58 5.77 31.17
CA SER A 40 10.69 5.31 32.24
C SER A 40 9.28 5.86 32.05
N ALA A 41 8.28 4.98 32.03
CA ALA A 41 6.87 5.37 31.99
C ALA A 41 6.36 6.03 33.30
N ASP A 42 7.22 6.21 34.30
CA ASP A 42 6.89 6.88 35.57
C ASP A 42 7.25 8.38 35.55
N VAL A 43 7.78 8.89 34.43
CA VAL A 43 8.02 10.33 34.25
C VAL A 43 6.70 11.10 34.11
N THR A 44 6.70 12.36 34.55
CA THR A 44 5.63 13.31 34.22
C THR A 44 5.91 13.96 32.88
N MET A 45 5.03 13.77 31.90
CA MET A 45 5.17 14.37 30.57
C MET A 45 4.38 15.69 30.47
N PRO A 46 4.99 16.80 30.03
CA PRO A 46 4.26 18.01 29.67
C PRO A 46 3.33 17.76 28.47
N GLU A 47 2.14 18.37 28.47
CA GLU A 47 1.15 18.23 27.39
C GLU A 47 1.74 18.49 26.00
N ALA A 48 2.48 19.59 25.82
CA ALA A 48 3.08 19.95 24.53
C ALA A 48 4.05 18.88 23.99
N TYR A 49 4.77 18.19 24.89
CA TYR A 49 5.65 17.09 24.51
C TYR A 49 4.84 15.88 24.04
N VAL A 50 3.78 15.51 24.78
CA VAL A 50 2.86 14.42 24.40
C VAL A 50 2.28 14.68 23.01
N LYS A 51 1.78 15.91 22.76
CA LYS A 51 1.22 16.30 21.46
C LYS A 51 2.24 16.21 20.33
N ALA A 52 3.48 16.67 20.53
CA ALA A 52 4.52 16.59 19.50
C ALA A 52 4.84 15.14 19.09
N ILE A 53 5.05 14.25 20.07
CA ILE A 53 5.35 12.84 19.79
C ILE A 53 4.12 12.10 19.24
N ALA A 54 2.92 12.42 19.74
CA ALA A 54 1.67 11.82 19.25
C ALA A 54 1.40 12.17 17.78
N GLN A 55 1.66 13.41 17.34
CA GLN A 55 1.52 13.79 15.94
C GLN A 55 2.50 13.02 15.05
N GLN A 56 3.77 12.90 15.46
CA GLN A 56 4.77 12.14 14.71
C GLN A 56 4.40 10.64 14.65
N ALA A 57 3.96 10.06 15.77
CA ALA A 57 3.49 8.68 15.84
C ALA A 57 2.28 8.45 14.93
N TYR A 58 1.34 9.39 14.90
CA TYR A 58 0.16 9.33 14.04
C TYR A 58 0.56 9.31 12.57
N ILE A 59 1.37 10.27 12.11
CA ILE A 59 1.83 10.37 10.71
C ILE A 59 2.59 9.12 10.29
N TRP A 60 3.54 8.65 11.11
CA TRP A 60 4.36 7.47 10.79
C TRP A 60 3.56 6.16 10.82
N GLY A 61 2.69 5.99 11.81
CA GLY A 61 1.92 4.77 12.03
C GLY A 61 0.68 4.62 11.14
N TRP A 62 0.16 5.72 10.59
CA TRP A 62 -1.09 5.74 9.82
C TRP A 62 -1.14 4.68 8.69
N PRO A 63 -0.12 4.53 7.82
CA PRO A 63 -0.16 3.53 6.74
C PRO A 63 -0.25 2.09 7.25
N MET A 64 0.45 1.79 8.34
CA MET A 64 0.48 0.47 8.94
C MET A 64 -0.86 0.17 9.63
N VAL A 65 -1.38 1.10 10.44
CA VAL A 65 -2.71 0.94 11.06
C VAL A 65 -3.80 0.75 9.98
N ASN A 66 -3.75 1.53 8.88
CA ASN A 66 -4.63 1.34 7.73
C ASN A 66 -4.56 -0.11 7.19
N GLN A 67 -3.34 -0.59 6.91
CA GLN A 67 -3.12 -1.92 6.34
C GLN A 67 -3.58 -3.05 7.28
N PHE A 68 -3.30 -2.94 8.58
CA PHE A 68 -3.74 -3.90 9.60
C PHE A 68 -5.27 -3.91 9.75
N ASN A 69 -5.94 -2.75 9.67
CA ASN A 69 -7.40 -2.67 9.74
C ASN A 69 -8.06 -3.26 8.48
N ARG A 70 -7.47 -3.04 7.29
CA ARG A 70 -7.88 -3.71 6.04
C ARG A 70 -7.73 -5.23 6.15
N ARG A 71 -6.59 -5.72 6.65
CA ARG A 71 -6.36 -7.16 6.91
C ARG A 71 -7.48 -7.73 7.78
N GLU A 72 -7.70 -7.12 8.95
CA GLU A 72 -8.67 -7.62 9.92
C GLU A 72 -10.09 -7.68 9.32
N THR A 73 -10.45 -6.69 8.51
CA THR A 73 -11.78 -6.62 7.90
C THR A 73 -11.92 -7.62 6.75
N ILE A 74 -10.97 -7.67 5.82
CA ILE A 74 -11.05 -8.52 4.63
C ILE A 74 -11.04 -10.00 5.00
N THR A 75 -10.19 -10.38 5.95
CA THR A 75 -10.00 -11.79 6.31
C THR A 75 -11.11 -12.39 7.16
N LYS A 76 -12.13 -11.60 7.53
CA LYS A 76 -13.40 -12.09 8.10
C LYS A 76 -14.26 -12.83 7.08
N ALA A 77 -13.96 -12.72 5.78
CA ALA A 77 -14.65 -13.50 4.75
C ALA A 77 -14.49 -15.00 5.03
N PRO A 78 -15.58 -15.80 5.01
CA PRO A 78 -15.53 -17.23 5.33
C PRO A 78 -14.91 -18.09 4.21
N TYR A 79 -14.85 -17.54 3.00
CA TYR A 79 -14.31 -18.17 1.78
C TYR A 79 -13.97 -17.05 0.77
N PRO A 80 -13.21 -17.34 -0.31
CA PRO A 80 -13.01 -16.38 -1.39
C PRO A 80 -14.35 -15.90 -1.96
N ALA A 81 -14.55 -14.59 -1.97
CA ALA A 81 -15.80 -13.94 -2.32
C ALA A 81 -15.55 -12.53 -2.89
N LEU A 82 -16.63 -11.83 -3.24
CA LEU A 82 -16.62 -10.40 -3.52
C LEU A 82 -17.43 -9.64 -2.46
N ASN A 83 -16.78 -8.77 -1.69
CA ASN A 83 -17.47 -7.87 -0.78
C ASN A 83 -18.30 -6.85 -1.58
N GLY A 84 -19.59 -6.70 -1.25
CA GLY A 84 -20.56 -5.91 -2.01
C GLY A 84 -20.74 -6.37 -3.46
N GLY A 85 -20.22 -7.55 -3.84
CA GLY A 85 -20.16 -8.01 -5.23
C GLY A 85 -19.16 -7.26 -6.12
N MET A 86 -18.15 -6.60 -5.52
CA MET A 86 -17.24 -5.67 -6.19
C MET A 86 -15.76 -5.88 -5.85
N VAL A 87 -15.43 -6.13 -4.59
CA VAL A 87 -14.04 -6.14 -4.09
C VAL A 87 -13.64 -7.55 -3.69
N PRO A 88 -12.53 -8.11 -4.21
CA PRO A 88 -12.08 -9.43 -3.79
C PRO A 88 -11.77 -9.49 -2.30
N VAL A 89 -12.31 -10.49 -1.62
CA VAL A 89 -12.04 -10.78 -0.21
C VAL A 89 -11.87 -12.29 -0.01
N ALA A 90 -11.02 -12.68 0.93
CA ALA A 90 -10.74 -14.09 1.20
C ALA A 90 -10.30 -14.26 2.66
N PRO A 91 -10.47 -15.47 3.24
CA PRO A 91 -9.87 -15.82 4.51
C PRO A 91 -8.36 -15.61 4.52
N MET A 92 -7.79 -15.46 5.71
CA MET A 92 -6.35 -15.39 5.91
C MET A 92 -5.63 -16.55 5.21
N GLY A 93 -4.58 -16.25 4.44
CA GLY A 93 -3.80 -17.26 3.73
C GLY A 93 -4.32 -17.65 2.35
N GLN A 94 -5.45 -17.08 1.91
CA GLN A 94 -6.06 -17.32 0.60
C GLN A 94 -6.17 -16.03 -0.22
N LEU A 95 -6.58 -16.18 -1.47
CA LEU A 95 -6.75 -15.10 -2.43
C LEU A 95 -8.13 -15.21 -3.11
N SER A 96 -8.76 -14.06 -3.37
CA SER A 96 -9.88 -13.93 -4.31
C SER A 96 -9.46 -13.07 -5.51
N MET A 97 -10.10 -13.28 -6.67
CA MET A 97 -9.85 -12.56 -7.92
C MET A 97 -11.15 -12.00 -8.50
N LEU A 98 -11.05 -10.85 -9.15
CA LEU A 98 -12.01 -10.42 -10.16
C LEU A 98 -11.78 -11.18 -11.47
N THR A 99 -12.85 -11.38 -12.22
CA THR A 99 -12.82 -11.90 -13.59
C THR A 99 -13.06 -10.80 -14.64
N ASP A 100 -13.22 -9.55 -14.19
CA ASP A 100 -13.46 -8.36 -15.00
C ASP A 100 -12.89 -7.13 -14.24
N TYR A 101 -13.07 -5.91 -14.75
CA TYR A 101 -12.68 -4.69 -14.08
C TYR A 101 -13.48 -4.51 -12.80
N ILE A 102 -12.86 -3.83 -11.84
CA ILE A 102 -13.56 -3.42 -10.63
C ILE A 102 -14.73 -2.48 -10.99
N LYS A 103 -15.84 -2.68 -10.30
CA LYS A 103 -17.06 -1.91 -10.55
C LYS A 103 -16.93 -0.49 -9.99
N PRO A 104 -17.55 0.51 -10.65
CA PRO A 104 -17.37 1.91 -10.34
C PRO A 104 -17.97 2.36 -9.00
N GLU A 105 -18.87 1.57 -8.42
CA GLU A 105 -19.53 1.88 -7.15
C GLU A 105 -18.71 1.47 -5.91
N GLU A 106 -17.52 0.89 -6.09
CA GLU A 106 -16.67 0.48 -4.97
C GLU A 106 -16.17 1.69 -4.16
N THR A 107 -16.08 1.52 -2.83
CA THR A 107 -15.59 2.55 -1.89
C THR A 107 -14.53 2.00 -0.94
N PHE A 108 -13.84 0.93 -1.34
CA PHE A 108 -12.85 0.24 -0.54
C PHE A 108 -11.46 0.87 -0.67
N VAL A 109 -11.09 1.30 -1.87
CA VAL A 109 -9.78 1.92 -2.15
C VAL A 109 -9.94 3.14 -3.04
N THR A 110 -9.17 4.17 -2.77
CA THR A 110 -9.10 5.34 -3.67
C THR A 110 -8.30 5.02 -4.93
N CYS A 111 -8.67 5.70 -6.01
CA CYS A 111 -8.06 5.57 -7.33
C CYS A 111 -7.97 4.12 -7.86
N PRO A 112 -9.08 3.34 -7.85
CA PRO A 112 -9.10 2.04 -8.52
C PRO A 112 -8.74 2.17 -10.01
N ASN A 113 -8.24 1.11 -10.63
CA ASN A 113 -7.92 1.12 -12.06
C ASN A 113 -8.90 0.25 -12.86
N GLN A 114 -9.06 0.55 -14.14
CA GLN A 114 -9.81 -0.27 -15.10
C GLN A 114 -8.93 -0.74 -16.25
N ASP A 115 -7.73 -1.17 -15.93
CA ASP A 115 -6.81 -1.72 -16.92
C ASP A 115 -6.43 -3.17 -16.60
N VAL A 116 -6.79 -3.66 -15.40
CA VAL A 116 -6.44 -5.00 -14.93
C VAL A 116 -7.62 -5.68 -14.21
N ALA A 117 -7.64 -7.00 -14.25
CA ALA A 117 -8.38 -7.80 -13.28
C ALA A 117 -7.54 -7.92 -11.99
N TYR A 118 -8.15 -7.54 -10.86
CA TYR A 118 -7.49 -7.52 -9.55
C TYR A 118 -7.69 -8.81 -8.78
N GLY A 119 -6.66 -9.22 -8.04
CA GLY A 119 -6.83 -10.10 -6.88
C GLY A 119 -6.52 -9.40 -5.57
N LEU A 120 -6.92 -10.02 -4.47
CA LEU A 120 -6.57 -9.56 -3.14
C LEU A 120 -6.49 -10.73 -2.15
N GLY A 121 -5.43 -10.71 -1.34
CA GLY A 121 -5.22 -11.67 -0.26
C GLY A 121 -4.31 -11.11 0.82
N PHE A 122 -4.54 -11.53 2.06
CA PHE A 122 -3.70 -11.19 3.21
C PHE A 122 -3.17 -12.48 3.84
N PHE A 123 -1.94 -12.38 4.37
CA PHE A 123 -1.16 -13.52 4.82
C PHE A 123 -0.48 -13.21 6.15
N GLU A 124 -0.43 -14.20 7.03
CA GLU A 124 0.30 -14.19 8.31
C GLU A 124 1.45 -15.19 8.24
N LEU A 125 2.64 -14.70 7.94
CA LEU A 125 3.81 -15.51 7.63
C LEU A 125 4.47 -16.12 8.88
N GLU A 126 4.07 -15.68 10.08
CA GLU A 126 4.38 -16.34 11.36
C GLU A 126 3.72 -17.73 11.47
N LYS A 127 2.57 -17.93 10.81
CA LYS A 127 1.85 -19.22 10.82
C LYS A 127 2.43 -20.23 9.83
N GLY A 128 3.25 -19.78 8.89
CA GLY A 128 3.97 -20.62 7.96
C GLY A 128 4.12 -20.00 6.56
N PRO A 129 4.94 -20.62 5.69
CA PRO A 129 5.12 -20.17 4.32
C PRO A 129 3.86 -20.31 3.47
N ILE A 130 3.74 -19.42 2.49
CA ILE A 130 2.65 -19.40 1.51
C ILE A 130 3.23 -19.70 0.13
N VAL A 131 2.63 -20.66 -0.56
CA VAL A 131 2.89 -20.88 -1.99
C VAL A 131 2.12 -19.85 -2.79
N ILE A 132 2.82 -19.19 -3.69
CA ILE A 132 2.27 -18.31 -4.73
C ILE A 132 2.32 -19.09 -6.04
N GLN A 133 1.16 -19.27 -6.67
CA GLN A 133 1.04 -19.94 -7.94
C GLN A 133 0.83 -18.92 -9.06
N VAL A 134 1.67 -19.04 -10.10
CA VAL A 134 1.67 -18.16 -11.27
C VAL A 134 1.35 -19.00 -12.51
N PRO A 135 0.21 -18.77 -13.18
CA PRO A 135 -0.10 -19.46 -14.43
C PRO A 135 0.67 -18.89 -15.62
N ASP A 136 0.52 -19.53 -16.77
CA ASP A 136 1.01 -18.98 -18.02
C ASP A 136 0.05 -17.92 -18.57
N PHE A 137 0.50 -16.67 -18.58
CA PHE A 137 -0.24 -15.52 -19.14
C PHE A 137 0.16 -15.21 -20.59
N GLY A 138 1.10 -15.97 -21.18
CA GLY A 138 1.65 -15.68 -22.50
C GLY A 138 2.30 -14.29 -22.55
N ASP A 139 1.88 -13.48 -23.53
CA ASP A 139 2.41 -12.12 -23.75
C ASP A 139 1.69 -11.02 -22.96
N ARG A 140 0.60 -11.35 -22.27
CA ARG A 140 -0.16 -10.41 -21.45
C ARG A 140 0.73 -9.81 -20.36
N PHE A 141 0.54 -8.52 -20.09
CA PHE A 141 1.18 -7.90 -18.93
C PHE A 141 0.52 -8.37 -17.63
N TRP A 142 1.35 -8.67 -16.63
CA TRP A 142 0.87 -9.01 -15.30
C TRP A 142 1.95 -8.75 -14.24
N VAL A 143 1.52 -8.46 -13.02
CA VAL A 143 2.35 -8.38 -11.81
C VAL A 143 1.60 -8.93 -10.62
N TYR A 144 2.30 -9.56 -9.69
CA TYR A 144 1.79 -9.85 -8.35
C TYR A 144 2.47 -8.87 -7.42
N ALA A 145 1.78 -7.79 -7.06
CA ALA A 145 2.31 -6.82 -6.12
C ALA A 145 2.23 -7.41 -4.71
N ILE A 146 3.39 -7.69 -4.12
CA ILE A 146 3.52 -8.33 -2.80
C ILE A 146 4.05 -7.30 -1.82
N TYR A 147 3.24 -6.89 -0.85
CA TYR A 147 3.58 -5.86 0.13
C TYR A 147 3.87 -6.45 1.51
N ASP A 148 4.83 -5.86 2.22
CA ASP A 148 5.04 -6.08 3.65
C ASP A 148 4.08 -5.22 4.50
N ALA A 149 4.20 -5.34 5.83
CA ALA A 149 3.37 -4.60 6.78
C ALA A 149 3.52 -3.08 6.70
N ARG A 150 4.56 -2.57 6.05
CA ARG A 150 4.87 -1.15 5.88
C ARG A 150 4.43 -0.62 4.52
N THR A 151 3.67 -1.41 3.76
CA THR A 151 3.29 -1.13 2.36
C THR A 151 4.47 -1.05 1.38
N ASN A 152 5.67 -1.52 1.75
CA ASN A 152 6.75 -1.67 0.78
C ASN A 152 6.50 -2.92 -0.04
N GLN A 153 6.72 -2.84 -1.35
CA GLN A 153 6.65 -4.01 -2.21
C GLN A 153 7.96 -4.80 -2.12
N ILE A 154 7.86 -6.08 -1.75
CA ILE A 154 8.98 -6.95 -1.39
C ILE A 154 9.25 -8.07 -2.41
N GLY A 155 8.43 -8.19 -3.46
CA GLY A 155 8.53 -9.25 -4.45
C GLY A 155 8.67 -8.72 -5.89
N ASN A 156 9.52 -9.39 -6.67
CA ASN A 156 9.69 -9.20 -8.11
C ASN A 156 8.99 -10.34 -8.86
N VAL A 157 7.66 -10.36 -8.83
CA VAL A 157 6.84 -11.42 -9.44
C VAL A 157 5.98 -10.80 -10.52
N GLY A 158 6.35 -10.96 -11.78
CA GLY A 158 5.67 -10.30 -12.90
C GLY A 158 6.40 -10.40 -14.23
N LYS A 159 5.68 -10.04 -15.30
CA LYS A 159 6.23 -9.95 -16.67
C LYS A 159 7.50 -9.08 -16.75
N PRO A 160 7.60 -7.91 -16.05
CA PRO A 160 8.81 -7.08 -16.07
C PRO A 160 10.11 -7.77 -15.65
N TYR A 161 10.01 -8.83 -14.86
CA TYR A 161 11.17 -9.54 -14.30
C TYR A 161 11.48 -10.85 -15.03
N GLY A 162 10.74 -11.17 -16.09
CA GLY A 162 10.87 -12.45 -16.77
C GLY A 162 10.45 -13.65 -15.90
N THR A 163 9.62 -13.43 -14.88
CA THR A 163 9.11 -14.46 -13.98
C THR A 163 8.42 -15.56 -14.79
N LYS A 164 8.78 -16.83 -14.52
CA LYS A 164 8.22 -17.99 -15.22
C LYS A 164 6.95 -18.50 -14.55
N PRO A 165 6.01 -19.12 -15.29
CA PRO A 165 4.92 -19.86 -14.69
C PRO A 165 5.42 -20.94 -13.72
N GLY A 166 4.64 -21.22 -12.69
CA GLY A 166 4.97 -22.20 -11.65
C GLY A 166 4.76 -21.67 -10.23
N PHE A 167 5.53 -22.22 -9.29
CA PHE A 167 5.33 -22.00 -7.86
C PHE A 167 6.46 -21.18 -7.26
N TYR A 168 6.12 -20.25 -6.39
CA TYR A 168 7.04 -19.43 -5.61
C TYR A 168 6.67 -19.53 -4.14
N LEU A 169 7.61 -19.28 -3.25
CA LEU A 169 7.39 -19.36 -1.81
C LEU A 169 7.53 -17.99 -1.17
N LEU A 170 6.49 -17.51 -0.51
CA LEU A 170 6.55 -16.34 0.36
C LEU A 170 6.77 -16.79 1.81
N VAL A 171 7.82 -16.26 2.44
CA VAL A 171 8.25 -16.67 3.77
C VAL A 171 8.38 -15.47 4.70
N GLY A 172 8.12 -15.69 5.99
CA GLY A 172 8.28 -14.68 7.04
C GLY A 172 9.74 -14.46 7.43
N PRO A 173 10.01 -13.47 8.30
CA PRO A 173 11.36 -13.09 8.70
C PRO A 173 12.12 -14.27 9.34
N ASP A 174 11.44 -15.06 10.17
CA ASP A 174 12.06 -16.12 10.98
C ASP A 174 12.07 -17.51 10.33
N TRP A 175 11.62 -17.63 9.07
CA TRP A 175 11.58 -18.93 8.40
C TRP A 175 12.99 -19.45 8.07
N LYS A 176 13.30 -20.64 8.60
CA LYS A 176 14.57 -21.38 8.44
C LYS A 176 14.39 -22.77 7.78
N GLY A 177 13.21 -23.04 7.24
CA GLY A 177 12.92 -24.32 6.58
C GLY A 177 13.67 -24.48 5.25
N GLU A 178 13.59 -25.67 4.67
CA GLU A 178 14.08 -25.93 3.32
C GLU A 178 13.02 -25.62 2.28
N THR A 179 13.45 -25.14 1.11
CA THR A 179 12.57 -24.92 -0.04
C THR A 179 12.24 -26.25 -0.71
N PRO A 180 10.96 -26.66 -0.80
CA PRO A 180 10.62 -27.91 -1.47
C PRO A 180 10.97 -27.91 -2.96
N LYS A 181 11.21 -29.10 -3.53
CA LYS A 181 11.39 -29.27 -4.98
C LYS A 181 10.16 -28.76 -5.74
N GLY A 182 10.38 -28.07 -6.85
CA GLY A 182 9.30 -27.50 -7.68
C GLY A 182 8.96 -26.03 -7.38
N ILE A 183 9.57 -25.43 -6.35
CA ILE A 183 9.51 -23.98 -6.11
C ILE A 183 10.61 -23.29 -6.95
N ASN A 184 10.22 -22.31 -7.77
CA ASN A 184 11.09 -21.54 -8.66
C ASN A 184 11.86 -20.42 -7.96
N GLY A 185 11.38 -19.96 -6.79
CA GLY A 185 12.03 -18.89 -6.04
C GLY A 185 11.37 -18.60 -4.70
N VAL A 186 12.11 -17.91 -3.82
CA VAL A 186 11.66 -17.54 -2.47
C VAL A 186 11.64 -16.02 -2.35
N ILE A 187 10.51 -15.47 -1.91
CA ILE A 187 10.32 -14.08 -1.52
C ILE A 187 10.30 -14.04 0.02
N ARG A 188 11.15 -13.21 0.62
CA ARG A 188 11.23 -13.08 2.08
C ARG A 188 10.69 -11.73 2.53
N SER A 189 9.72 -11.75 3.43
CA SER A 189 9.23 -10.56 4.12
C SER A 189 10.05 -10.27 5.37
N SER A 190 10.26 -9.00 5.69
CA SER A 190 10.82 -8.55 6.98
C SER A 190 9.75 -8.46 8.08
N THR A 191 8.48 -8.68 7.74
CA THR A 191 7.33 -8.58 8.65
C THR A 191 6.49 -9.85 8.59
N GLU A 192 5.72 -10.11 9.65
CA GLU A 192 4.77 -11.23 9.67
C GLU A 192 3.66 -11.07 8.63
N MET A 193 3.14 -9.85 8.48
CA MET A 193 2.05 -9.60 7.55
C MET A 193 2.60 -9.46 6.14
N ALA A 194 1.89 -10.07 5.19
CA ALA A 194 2.01 -9.74 3.78
C ALA A 194 0.64 -9.56 3.13
N ASN A 195 0.60 -8.76 2.08
CA ASN A 195 -0.56 -8.56 1.22
C ASN A 195 -0.16 -8.85 -0.23
N ILE A 196 -0.97 -9.59 -0.97
CA ILE A 196 -0.70 -9.90 -2.39
C ILE A 196 -1.87 -9.39 -3.21
N ILE A 197 -1.56 -8.57 -4.22
CA ILE A 197 -2.51 -8.01 -5.18
C ILE A 197 -2.04 -8.39 -6.59
N PRO A 198 -2.50 -9.53 -7.13
CA PRO A 198 -2.35 -9.82 -8.55
C PRO A 198 -3.06 -8.77 -9.41
N ARG A 199 -2.40 -8.33 -10.47
CA ARG A 199 -2.89 -7.35 -11.44
C ARG A 199 -2.62 -7.90 -12.83
N ILE A 200 -3.68 -8.39 -13.47
CA ILE A 200 -3.58 -9.05 -14.78
C ILE A 200 -4.20 -8.12 -15.82
N GLN A 201 -3.42 -7.59 -16.75
CA GLN A 201 -3.90 -6.64 -17.74
C GLN A 201 -5.00 -7.25 -18.60
N MET A 202 -6.03 -6.47 -18.92
CA MET A 202 -6.97 -6.82 -19.97
C MET A 202 -7.35 -5.59 -20.81
N ASP A 203 -7.89 -5.83 -21.98
CA ASP A 203 -8.45 -4.80 -22.84
C ASP A 203 -9.97 -4.90 -22.99
N ASP A 204 -10.56 -3.92 -23.68
CA ASP A 204 -12.01 -3.79 -23.73
C ASP A 204 -12.68 -4.77 -24.72
N THR A 205 -11.90 -5.54 -25.48
CA THR A 205 -12.43 -6.44 -26.51
C THR A 205 -13.12 -7.68 -25.90
N PRO A 206 -14.23 -8.16 -26.46
CA PRO A 206 -14.86 -9.42 -26.04
C PRO A 206 -13.90 -10.62 -26.12
N GLU A 207 -12.98 -10.60 -27.09
CA GLU A 207 -11.96 -11.63 -27.30
C GLU A 207 -11.01 -11.71 -26.10
N ASP A 208 -10.47 -10.57 -25.65
CA ASP A 208 -9.53 -10.52 -24.53
C ASP A 208 -10.21 -10.85 -23.19
N ARG A 209 -11.43 -10.33 -22.99
CA ARG A 209 -12.29 -10.67 -21.84
C ARG A 209 -12.56 -12.16 -21.73
N LYS A 210 -12.68 -12.86 -22.87
CA LYS A 210 -12.80 -14.33 -22.89
C LYS A 210 -11.45 -15.02 -22.65
N ALA A 211 -10.38 -14.53 -23.27
CA ALA A 211 -9.04 -15.14 -23.21
C ALA A 211 -8.44 -15.12 -21.79
N ILE A 212 -8.69 -14.05 -21.01
CA ILE A 212 -8.16 -13.91 -19.65
C ILE A 212 -8.79 -14.88 -18.63
N GLN A 213 -9.98 -15.43 -18.92
CA GLN A 213 -10.72 -16.26 -17.97
C GLN A 213 -9.99 -17.55 -17.59
N ALA A 214 -9.30 -18.18 -18.54
CA ALA A 214 -8.57 -19.42 -18.29
C ALA A 214 -7.40 -19.22 -17.30
N PRO A 215 -6.43 -18.31 -17.55
CA PRO A 215 -5.32 -18.13 -16.62
C PRO A 215 -5.75 -17.56 -15.27
N ILE A 216 -6.78 -16.71 -15.17
CA ILE A 216 -7.25 -16.18 -13.87
C ILE A 216 -7.61 -17.29 -12.89
N LYS A 217 -8.18 -18.41 -13.35
CA LYS A 217 -8.56 -19.53 -12.49
C LYS A 217 -7.38 -20.17 -11.77
N GLU A 218 -6.17 -20.03 -12.31
CA GLU A 218 -4.94 -20.62 -11.80
C GLU A 218 -4.09 -19.61 -11.00
N VAL A 219 -4.57 -18.38 -10.82
CA VAL A 219 -3.98 -17.42 -9.90
C VAL A 219 -4.34 -17.81 -8.47
N MET A 220 -3.42 -18.46 -7.77
CA MET A 220 -3.71 -19.07 -6.46
C MET A 220 -2.64 -18.74 -5.43
N THR A 221 -3.05 -18.71 -4.17
CA THR A 221 -2.18 -18.77 -3.01
C THR A 221 -2.71 -19.81 -2.03
N TYR A 222 -1.81 -20.51 -1.34
CA TYR A 222 -2.19 -21.49 -0.31
C TYR A 222 -1.02 -21.80 0.63
N PRO A 223 -1.27 -22.29 1.87
CA PRO A 223 -0.21 -22.71 2.78
C PRO A 223 0.70 -23.78 2.19
N LEU A 224 1.99 -23.74 2.52
CA LEU A 224 2.98 -24.72 2.08
C LEU A 224 2.62 -26.17 2.43
N SER A 225 1.89 -26.38 3.53
CA SER A 225 1.39 -27.71 3.93
C SER A 225 0.45 -28.35 2.91
N GLN A 226 -0.09 -27.58 1.97
CA GLN A 226 -0.95 -28.06 0.88
C GLN A 226 -0.19 -28.23 -0.44
N PHE A 227 1.12 -28.00 -0.49
CA PHE A 227 1.90 -28.07 -1.72
C PHE A 227 2.15 -29.52 -2.16
N ASP A 228 1.74 -29.84 -3.37
CA ASP A 228 1.90 -31.17 -4.00
C ASP A 228 2.59 -31.10 -5.37
N GLY A 229 3.10 -29.92 -5.76
CA GLY A 229 3.75 -29.68 -7.04
C GLY A 229 2.81 -29.61 -8.25
N LYS A 230 1.47 -29.63 -8.05
CA LYS A 230 0.49 -29.59 -9.13
C LYS A 230 -0.25 -28.25 -9.15
N MET A 231 -0.50 -27.73 -10.35
CA MET A 231 -1.26 -26.50 -10.53
C MET A 231 -2.70 -26.72 -10.03
N LYS A 232 -3.19 -25.77 -9.25
CA LYS A 232 -4.56 -25.75 -8.72
C LYS A 232 -5.39 -24.69 -9.42
N SER A 233 -6.70 -24.89 -9.47
CA SER A 233 -7.60 -23.90 -10.05
C SER A 233 -8.77 -23.60 -9.12
N TYR A 234 -9.32 -22.40 -9.26
CA TYR A 234 -10.50 -21.95 -8.55
C TYR A 234 -11.44 -21.19 -9.50
N GLU A 235 -12.74 -21.50 -9.44
CA GLU A 235 -13.75 -20.94 -10.35
C GLU A 235 -14.19 -19.54 -9.89
N TYR A 236 -13.33 -18.54 -10.11
CA TYR A 236 -13.59 -17.14 -9.72
C TYR A 236 -14.84 -16.53 -10.37
N SER A 237 -15.29 -17.03 -11.51
CA SER A 237 -16.53 -16.54 -12.17
C SER A 237 -17.81 -16.93 -11.43
N LYS A 238 -17.73 -17.82 -10.44
CA LYS A 238 -18.86 -18.33 -9.65
C LYS A 238 -18.78 -17.96 -8.17
N ILE A 239 -17.87 -17.06 -7.80
CA ILE A 239 -17.73 -16.67 -6.39
C ILE A 239 -18.95 -15.89 -5.91
N PRO A 240 -19.37 -16.13 -4.66
CA PRO A 240 -20.50 -15.42 -4.09
C PRO A 240 -20.15 -13.95 -3.80
N ALA A 241 -21.17 -13.10 -3.84
CA ALA A 241 -21.14 -11.80 -3.20
C ALA A 241 -21.46 -11.96 -1.70
N ILE A 242 -20.75 -11.22 -0.85
CA ILE A 242 -21.02 -11.15 0.59
C ILE A 242 -21.10 -9.69 1.04
N GLY A 243 -21.71 -9.44 2.19
CA GLY A 243 -21.89 -8.09 2.73
C GLY A 243 -22.84 -7.24 1.89
N ASP A 244 -23.08 -6.02 2.38
CA ASP A 244 -23.94 -5.06 1.69
C ASP A 244 -23.18 -4.36 0.56
N LYS A 245 -23.93 -3.91 -0.45
CA LYS A 245 -23.37 -3.02 -1.45
C LYS A 245 -23.01 -1.69 -0.77
N PRO A 246 -21.81 -1.14 -1.04
CA PRO A 246 -21.48 0.18 -0.52
C PRO A 246 -22.39 1.25 -1.11
N ASP A 247 -22.58 2.32 -0.36
CA ASP A 247 -23.14 3.55 -0.91
C ASP A 247 -22.07 4.21 -1.80
N ALA A 248 -22.26 4.20 -3.11
CA ALA A 248 -21.32 4.82 -4.07
C ALA A 248 -21.17 6.34 -3.87
N SER A 249 -22.09 6.97 -3.15
CA SER A 249 -21.99 8.37 -2.75
C SER A 249 -21.17 8.55 -1.47
N SER A 250 -20.80 7.48 -0.76
CA SER A 250 -19.82 7.55 0.31
C SER A 250 -18.40 7.74 -0.26
N GLY A 251 -17.50 8.34 0.52
CA GLY A 251 -16.07 8.32 0.18
C GLY A 251 -15.47 6.95 0.49
N GLU A 252 -14.15 6.84 0.32
CA GLU A 252 -13.44 5.66 0.77
C GLU A 252 -13.76 5.32 2.23
N THR A 253 -13.89 4.02 2.52
CA THR A 253 -13.97 3.48 3.87
C THR A 253 -12.87 4.09 4.74
N LYS A 254 -13.25 4.66 5.89
CA LYS A 254 -12.28 5.24 6.83
C LYS A 254 -11.53 4.14 7.58
N TRP A 255 -10.41 3.70 7.00
CA TRP A 255 -9.60 2.60 7.55
C TRP A 255 -8.85 2.94 8.84
N VAL A 256 -8.55 4.22 9.09
CA VAL A 256 -7.92 4.67 10.34
C VAL A 256 -8.91 5.56 11.08
N ILE A 257 -9.32 5.12 12.27
CA ILE A 257 -10.19 5.89 13.16
C ILE A 257 -9.28 6.57 14.19
N PRO A 258 -9.10 7.91 14.14
CA PRO A 258 -8.09 8.59 14.94
C PRO A 258 -8.24 8.34 16.45
N GLU A 259 -9.47 8.26 16.95
CA GLU A 259 -9.79 8.01 18.37
C GLU A 259 -9.37 6.60 18.84
N LYS A 260 -9.20 5.65 17.91
CA LYS A 260 -8.77 4.28 18.17
C LYS A 260 -7.31 4.03 17.78
N PHE A 261 -6.65 5.04 17.23
CA PHE A 261 -5.34 4.87 16.61
C PHE A 261 -4.31 4.32 17.59
N PHE A 262 -4.18 4.90 18.78
CA PHE A 262 -3.13 4.50 19.72
C PHE A 262 -3.31 3.10 20.31
N ASP A 263 -4.54 2.58 20.35
CA ASP A 263 -4.81 1.18 20.69
C ASP A 263 -4.29 0.24 19.59
N GLN A 264 -4.55 0.59 18.33
CA GLN A 264 -4.13 -0.18 17.16
C GLN A 264 -2.63 -0.05 16.89
N PHE A 265 -2.07 1.13 17.15
CA PHE A 265 -0.66 1.45 16.97
C PHE A 265 0.25 0.63 17.88
N ALA A 266 -0.19 0.33 19.10
CA ALA A 266 0.53 -0.57 20.00
C ALA A 266 0.76 -1.95 19.36
N ASN A 267 -0.23 -2.47 18.62
CA ASN A 267 -0.09 -3.71 17.87
C ASN A 267 0.90 -3.57 16.70
N VAL A 268 0.88 -2.46 15.98
CA VAL A 268 1.86 -2.17 14.90
C VAL A 268 3.28 -2.20 15.45
N LEU A 269 3.56 -1.49 16.55
CA LEU A 269 4.89 -1.49 17.18
C LEU A 269 5.32 -2.89 17.59
N ASN A 270 4.41 -3.76 18.02
CA ASN A 270 4.72 -5.14 18.41
C ASN A 270 4.97 -6.07 17.22
N LYS A 271 4.24 -5.89 16.12
CA LYS A 271 4.23 -6.81 14.97
C LYS A 271 5.17 -6.40 13.84
N VAL A 272 5.54 -5.13 13.77
CA VAL A 272 6.42 -4.59 12.72
C VAL A 272 7.75 -4.22 13.36
N PRO A 273 8.86 -4.95 13.08
CA PRO A 273 10.16 -4.60 13.64
C PRO A 273 10.64 -3.23 13.15
N PRO A 274 11.49 -2.50 13.88
CA PRO A 274 12.08 -1.26 13.37
C PRO A 274 12.96 -1.55 12.14
N LEU A 275 12.97 -0.63 11.17
CA LEU A 275 14.05 -0.55 10.18
C LEU A 275 15.34 -0.08 10.88
N PRO A 276 16.52 -0.30 10.28
CA PRO A 276 17.78 0.20 10.83
C PRO A 276 17.70 1.71 11.14
N GLY A 277 17.93 2.08 12.40
CA GLY A 277 17.84 3.46 12.89
C GLY A 277 16.49 3.87 13.47
N GLU A 278 15.41 3.10 13.24
CA GLU A 278 14.09 3.38 13.83
C GLU A 278 13.98 2.96 15.30
N GLU A 279 14.96 2.25 15.86
CA GLU A 279 14.89 1.70 17.22
C GLU A 279 14.63 2.79 18.27
N ALA A 280 15.30 3.95 18.16
CA ALA A 280 15.11 5.09 19.06
C ALA A 280 13.70 5.70 18.95
N MET A 281 13.18 5.80 17.72
CA MET A 281 11.82 6.28 17.47
C MET A 281 10.78 5.30 18.02
N TYR A 282 11.00 4.00 17.86
CA TYR A 282 10.17 2.96 18.48
C TYR A 282 10.17 3.05 20.00
N ALA A 283 11.33 3.28 20.64
CA ALA A 283 11.41 3.45 22.08
C ALA A 283 10.58 4.66 22.56
N GLN A 284 10.62 5.79 21.84
CA GLN A 284 9.79 6.96 22.13
C GLN A 284 8.29 6.68 21.95
N PHE A 285 7.92 5.99 20.87
CA PHE A 285 6.52 5.64 20.60
C PHE A 285 5.96 4.65 21.61
N ARG A 286 6.73 3.62 21.99
CA ARG A 286 6.33 2.69 23.05
C ARG A 286 6.18 3.41 24.38
N HIS A 287 7.09 4.31 24.71
CA HIS A 287 6.99 5.12 25.92
C HIS A 287 5.72 5.95 25.97
N LEU A 288 5.37 6.63 24.86
CA LEU A 288 4.13 7.40 24.75
C LEU A 288 2.90 6.50 24.95
N VAL A 289 2.84 5.35 24.28
CA VAL A 289 1.73 4.39 24.38
C VAL A 289 1.57 3.87 25.81
N GLU A 290 2.66 3.48 26.48
CA GLU A 290 2.61 3.00 27.87
C GLU A 290 2.24 4.11 28.86
N ALA A 291 2.71 5.34 28.65
CA ALA A 291 2.32 6.49 29.46
C ALA A 291 0.80 6.78 29.34
N GLY A 292 0.25 6.71 28.12
CA GLY A 292 -1.18 6.87 27.88
C GLY A 292 -2.04 5.78 28.53
N LYS A 293 -1.54 4.54 28.64
CA LYS A 293 -2.25 3.47 29.36
C LYS A 293 -2.34 3.74 30.87
N LYS A 294 -1.31 4.37 31.45
CA LYS A 294 -1.24 4.66 32.89
C LYS A 294 -1.95 5.96 33.27
N ASN A 295 -2.00 6.94 32.38
CA ASN A 295 -2.49 8.28 32.67
C ASN A 295 -3.59 8.72 31.68
N PRO A 296 -4.85 8.87 32.13
CA PRO A 296 -5.96 9.31 31.30
C PRO A 296 -5.79 10.68 30.63
N ASP A 297 -5.09 11.63 31.25
CA ASP A 297 -4.84 12.95 30.66
C ASP A 297 -3.87 12.84 29.47
N ILE A 298 -2.82 12.03 29.61
CA ILE A 298 -1.88 11.74 28.51
C ILE A 298 -2.64 11.07 27.36
N ARG A 299 -3.48 10.07 27.66
CA ARG A 299 -4.29 9.40 26.62
C ARG A 299 -5.22 10.39 25.91
N LYS A 300 -5.88 11.28 26.66
CA LYS A 300 -6.73 12.32 26.09
C LYS A 300 -5.96 13.20 25.11
N TRP A 301 -4.78 13.71 25.50
CA TRP A 301 -3.96 14.56 24.62
C TRP A 301 -3.48 13.83 23.37
N MET A 302 -3.15 12.54 23.49
CA MET A 302 -2.78 11.68 22.36
C MET A 302 -3.95 11.60 21.35
N ASP A 303 -5.14 11.23 21.81
CA ASP A 303 -6.32 11.05 20.95
C ASP A 303 -6.78 12.37 20.32
N GLU A 304 -6.79 13.48 21.07
CA GLU A 304 -7.05 14.82 20.54
C GLU A 304 -6.05 15.20 19.44
N THR A 305 -4.77 14.86 19.63
CA THR A 305 -3.73 15.11 18.62
C THR A 305 -3.92 14.25 17.38
N ALA A 306 -4.29 12.98 17.53
CA ALA A 306 -4.60 12.10 16.40
C ALA A 306 -5.76 12.65 15.57
N VAL A 307 -6.85 13.08 16.23
CA VAL A 307 -8.01 13.70 15.56
C VAL A 307 -7.62 14.97 14.81
N GLU A 308 -6.84 15.85 15.45
CA GLU A 308 -6.41 17.10 14.82
C GLU A 308 -5.45 16.85 13.65
N THR A 309 -4.50 15.92 13.81
CA THR A 309 -3.54 15.54 12.76
C THR A 309 -4.24 14.88 11.58
N ASP A 310 -5.27 14.06 11.81
CA ASP A 310 -6.11 13.48 10.75
C ASP A 310 -6.76 14.57 9.88
N LYS A 311 -7.26 15.63 10.53
CA LYS A 311 -7.97 16.74 9.88
C LYS A 311 -7.06 17.74 9.19
N THR A 312 -5.86 17.98 9.71
CA THR A 312 -4.98 19.08 9.26
C THR A 312 -3.75 18.62 8.48
N VAL A 313 -3.29 17.40 8.71
CA VAL A 313 -2.09 16.84 8.06
C VAL A 313 -2.48 15.71 7.11
N ILE A 314 -3.19 14.68 7.60
CA ILE A 314 -3.54 13.53 6.76
C ILE A 314 -4.48 13.93 5.63
N SER A 315 -5.47 14.80 5.89
CA SER A 315 -6.39 15.28 4.86
C SER A 315 -5.69 16.00 3.70
N GLU A 316 -4.58 16.70 3.95
CA GLU A 316 -3.84 17.45 2.93
C GLU A 316 -3.18 16.52 1.90
N PHE A 317 -2.85 15.29 2.27
CA PHE A 317 -2.32 14.28 1.34
C PHE A 317 -3.33 13.81 0.31
N PHE A 318 -4.61 14.16 0.47
CA PHE A 318 -5.63 13.91 -0.54
C PHE A 318 -5.48 14.83 -1.77
N LYS A 319 -4.77 15.96 -1.64
CA LYS A 319 -4.47 16.85 -2.77
C LYS A 319 -3.21 16.36 -3.47
N TRP A 320 -3.27 16.17 -4.78
CA TRP A 320 -2.19 15.57 -5.56
C TRP A 320 -0.87 16.34 -5.52
N LYS A 321 -0.94 17.67 -5.37
CA LYS A 321 0.26 18.51 -5.19
C LYS A 321 1.06 18.25 -3.91
N ASN A 322 0.46 17.60 -2.92
CA ASN A 322 1.09 17.22 -1.66
C ASN A 322 1.54 15.75 -1.67
N ASN A 323 1.47 15.08 -2.82
CA ASN A 323 1.86 13.68 -2.94
C ASN A 323 3.07 13.59 -3.88
N GLY A 324 4.20 13.12 -3.37
CA GLY A 324 5.40 13.00 -4.19
C GLY A 324 6.06 14.33 -4.55
N VAL A 325 6.47 14.43 -5.82
CA VAL A 325 7.22 15.55 -6.39
C VAL A 325 6.61 15.98 -7.73
N PRO A 326 6.84 17.22 -8.18
CA PRO A 326 6.42 17.65 -9.50
C PRO A 326 6.98 16.76 -10.63
N ALA A 327 6.15 16.47 -11.63
CA ALA A 327 6.45 15.66 -12.80
C ALA A 327 6.42 16.45 -14.12
N GLY A 328 6.30 17.78 -14.05
CA GLY A 328 6.16 18.67 -15.20
C GLY A 328 4.70 18.92 -15.59
N ASN A 329 4.45 20.03 -16.27
CA ASN A 329 3.13 20.40 -16.82
C ASN A 329 1.95 20.34 -15.83
N GLY A 330 2.18 20.64 -14.55
CA GLY A 330 1.14 20.63 -13.50
C GLY A 330 0.92 19.27 -12.84
N TRP A 331 1.59 18.21 -13.29
CA TRP A 331 1.47 16.87 -12.73
C TRP A 331 2.42 16.66 -11.54
N ASN A 332 2.06 15.73 -10.66
CA ASN A 332 2.89 15.21 -9.58
C ASN A 332 3.03 13.68 -9.70
N ARG A 333 4.03 13.12 -9.02
CA ARG A 333 4.29 11.68 -8.96
C ARG A 333 5.00 11.32 -7.66
N SER A 334 4.74 10.13 -7.15
CA SER A 334 5.63 9.56 -6.12
C SER A 334 6.98 9.19 -6.75
N LYS A 335 8.06 9.51 -6.05
CA LYS A 335 9.43 9.27 -6.54
C LYS A 335 9.83 7.80 -6.39
N HIS A 336 9.47 7.22 -5.25
CA HIS A 336 9.87 5.87 -4.87
C HIS A 336 8.70 4.87 -4.91
N ASN A 337 7.46 5.35 -5.00
CA ASN A 337 6.25 4.53 -4.85
C ASN A 337 6.42 3.52 -3.70
N ALA A 338 6.05 2.26 -3.90
CA ALA A 338 6.17 1.18 -2.91
C ALA A 338 7.61 0.77 -2.53
N GLU A 339 8.63 1.58 -2.80
CA GLU A 339 10.00 1.43 -2.31
C GLU A 339 10.33 2.52 -1.26
N PHE A 340 9.44 2.73 -0.29
CA PHE A 340 9.46 3.90 0.59
C PHE A 340 10.69 3.98 1.51
N GLY A 341 11.19 2.87 2.06
CA GLY A 341 12.30 2.91 3.03
C GLY A 341 12.02 3.82 4.24
N VAL A 342 12.74 4.93 4.38
CA VAL A 342 12.49 5.96 5.42
C VAL A 342 11.76 7.21 4.89
N ASP A 343 11.24 7.17 3.66
CA ASP A 343 10.38 8.21 3.07
C ASP A 343 8.96 8.12 3.65
N TYR A 344 8.83 8.52 4.91
CA TYR A 344 7.55 8.49 5.63
C TYR A 344 6.53 9.46 5.03
N TYR A 345 6.98 10.57 4.45
CA TYR A 345 6.11 11.54 3.81
C TYR A 345 5.34 10.90 2.65
N ASN A 346 6.06 10.29 1.70
CA ASN A 346 5.39 9.65 0.57
C ASN A 346 4.65 8.38 0.97
N ARG A 347 5.14 7.62 1.95
CA ARG A 347 4.40 6.45 2.45
C ARG A 347 3.02 6.85 2.98
N THR A 348 2.97 7.89 3.82
CA THR A 348 1.71 8.38 4.40
C THR A 348 0.85 9.06 3.36
N GLY A 349 1.46 9.85 2.47
CA GLY A 349 0.79 10.45 1.33
C GLY A 349 0.08 9.41 0.46
N THR A 350 0.85 8.47 -0.09
CA THR A 350 0.33 7.40 -0.95
C THR A 350 -0.69 6.54 -0.23
N ALA A 351 -0.49 6.18 1.04
CA ALA A 351 -1.46 5.38 1.79
C ALA A 351 -2.81 6.09 1.96
N LYS A 352 -2.82 7.43 2.03
CA LYS A 352 -4.05 8.21 2.14
C LYS A 352 -4.73 8.42 0.77
N SER A 353 -3.96 8.61 -0.29
CA SER A 353 -4.49 9.05 -1.59
C SER A 353 -4.73 7.94 -2.60
N ASN A 354 -3.91 6.88 -2.58
CA ASN A 354 -3.90 5.78 -3.55
C ASN A 354 -3.05 4.60 -3.03
N MET A 355 -3.47 4.02 -1.91
CA MET A 355 -2.71 2.95 -1.25
C MET A 355 -2.47 1.75 -2.19
N PHE A 356 -1.35 1.06 -2.00
CA PHE A 356 -0.91 -0.09 -2.81
C PHE A 356 -0.46 0.28 -4.23
N ASP A 357 0.33 1.33 -4.38
CA ASP A 357 1.07 1.57 -5.62
C ASP A 357 2.02 0.41 -5.97
N ASN A 358 2.26 0.16 -7.26
CA ASN A 358 3.37 -0.68 -7.67
C ASN A 358 4.71 0.04 -7.49
N LYS A 359 5.81 -0.72 -7.47
CA LYS A 359 7.15 -0.13 -7.60
C LYS A 359 7.28 0.68 -8.90
N PRO A 360 8.14 1.73 -8.93
CA PRO A 360 8.24 2.64 -10.08
C PRO A 360 8.52 1.94 -11.41
N ASN A 361 9.35 0.88 -11.39
CA ASN A 361 9.72 0.10 -12.57
C ASN A 361 8.60 -0.81 -13.11
N GLU A 362 7.58 -1.08 -12.31
CA GLU A 362 6.37 -1.82 -12.71
C GLU A 362 5.28 -0.88 -13.19
N THR A 363 5.01 0.18 -12.45
CA THR A 363 4.07 1.22 -12.83
C THR A 363 4.51 2.54 -12.24
N GLN A 364 4.61 3.57 -13.07
CA GLN A 364 4.71 4.95 -12.60
C GLN A 364 3.36 5.63 -12.75
N TYR A 365 2.99 6.37 -11.72
CA TYR A 365 1.74 7.11 -11.66
C TYR A 365 2.03 8.60 -11.72
N PHE A 366 1.19 9.32 -12.47
CA PHE A 366 1.22 10.77 -12.59
C PHE A 366 -0.18 11.29 -12.33
N TYR A 367 -0.29 12.31 -11.48
CA TYR A 367 -1.58 12.78 -11.02
C TYR A 367 -1.67 14.28 -10.89
N THR A 368 -2.86 14.82 -11.10
CA THR A 368 -3.13 16.25 -10.97
C THR A 368 -4.60 16.53 -10.66
N ASP A 369 -4.81 17.56 -9.86
CA ASP A 369 -6.10 18.19 -9.59
C ASP A 369 -6.34 19.40 -10.50
N ASP A 370 -5.30 19.92 -11.15
CA ASP A 370 -5.29 21.22 -11.80
C ASP A 370 -5.00 21.12 -13.30
N ASP A 371 -5.49 22.11 -14.05
CA ASP A 371 -5.13 22.35 -15.45
C ASP A 371 -3.74 23.01 -15.60
N ALA A 372 -3.32 23.26 -16.84
CA ALA A 372 -2.01 23.85 -17.14
C ALA A 372 -1.82 25.29 -16.61
N ALA A 373 -2.91 25.98 -16.24
CA ALA A 373 -2.87 27.29 -15.61
C ALA A 373 -2.87 27.22 -14.07
N GLY A 374 -2.91 26.02 -13.49
CA GLY A 374 -3.01 25.80 -12.05
C GLY A 374 -4.42 26.01 -11.49
N THR A 375 -5.45 25.92 -12.34
CA THR A 375 -6.85 25.99 -11.92
C THR A 375 -7.41 24.59 -11.71
N GLN A 376 -8.07 24.37 -10.55
CA GLN A 376 -8.74 23.11 -10.23
C GLN A 376 -9.67 22.65 -11.36
N LEU A 377 -9.47 21.42 -11.80
CA LEU A 377 -10.31 20.75 -12.78
C LEU A 377 -11.73 20.58 -12.24
N SER A 378 -12.71 21.08 -12.99
CA SER A 378 -14.14 20.92 -12.73
C SER A 378 -14.94 20.65 -14.00
N GLY A 379 -16.06 19.93 -13.86
CA GLY A 379 -16.99 19.62 -14.94
C GLY A 379 -17.70 20.83 -15.56
N ASP A 380 -17.52 22.03 -15.00
CA ASP A 380 -18.04 23.29 -15.53
C ASP A 380 -17.34 23.73 -16.82
N LYS A 381 -16.15 23.17 -17.07
CA LYS A 381 -15.37 23.40 -18.29
C LYS A 381 -15.14 22.08 -19.02
N SER A 382 -14.76 22.20 -20.28
CA SER A 382 -14.23 21.10 -21.08
C SER A 382 -12.73 21.24 -21.19
N TYR A 383 -12.01 20.13 -21.27
CA TYR A 383 -10.55 20.11 -21.35
C TYR A 383 -10.08 19.18 -22.47
N THR A 384 -8.87 19.44 -22.95
CA THR A 384 -8.14 18.55 -23.85
C THR A 384 -6.81 18.15 -23.26
N VAL A 385 -6.49 16.86 -23.41
CA VAL A 385 -5.18 16.29 -23.12
C VAL A 385 -4.59 15.79 -24.44
N THR A 386 -3.63 16.52 -25.00
CA THR A 386 -3.04 16.20 -26.31
C THR A 386 -1.63 15.66 -26.14
N PHE A 387 -1.45 14.40 -26.53
CA PHE A 387 -0.14 13.78 -26.67
C PHE A 387 0.38 14.06 -28.09
N PRO A 388 1.51 14.78 -28.25
CA PRO A 388 2.13 14.94 -29.56
C PRO A 388 2.46 13.61 -30.23
N LYS A 389 2.64 13.63 -31.56
CA LYS A 389 3.03 12.44 -32.32
C LYS A 389 4.31 11.84 -31.73
N GLY A 390 4.25 10.56 -31.33
CA GLY A 390 5.39 9.86 -30.75
C GLY A 390 5.64 10.14 -29.27
N GLU A 391 4.80 10.93 -28.60
CA GLU A 391 4.95 11.30 -27.19
C GLU A 391 3.87 10.71 -26.27
N LEU A 392 3.17 9.66 -26.72
CA LEU A 392 2.44 8.79 -25.80
C LEU A 392 3.39 8.27 -24.69
N PRO A 393 2.88 7.91 -23.50
CA PRO A 393 3.73 7.38 -22.43
C PRO A 393 4.62 6.23 -22.93
N PRO A 394 5.96 6.37 -22.90
CA PRO A 394 6.85 5.32 -23.40
C PRO A 394 6.88 4.15 -22.43
N VAL A 395 6.20 3.07 -22.81
CA VAL A 395 5.92 1.90 -21.97
C VAL A 395 6.16 0.61 -22.74
N LYS A 396 6.63 -0.42 -22.03
CA LYS A 396 6.72 -1.80 -22.55
C LYS A 396 5.47 -2.63 -22.26
N GLY A 397 4.63 -2.16 -21.35
CA GLY A 397 3.34 -2.77 -21.02
C GLY A 397 2.23 -2.02 -21.74
N PHE A 398 1.66 -1.04 -21.05
CA PHE A 398 0.53 -0.25 -21.54
C PHE A 398 0.40 1.04 -20.73
N TRP A 399 -0.50 1.92 -21.14
CA TRP A 399 -0.80 3.15 -20.42
C TRP A 399 -2.29 3.47 -20.42
N SER A 400 -2.71 4.30 -19.46
CA SER A 400 -4.06 4.83 -19.35
C SER A 400 -4.07 6.24 -18.77
N LEU A 401 -5.06 7.05 -19.17
CA LEU A 401 -5.52 8.26 -18.51
C LEU A 401 -6.87 7.95 -17.86
N THR A 402 -6.98 8.14 -16.56
CA THR A 402 -8.18 7.84 -15.76
C THR A 402 -8.70 9.12 -15.10
N LEU A 403 -10.02 9.24 -14.99
CA LEU A 403 -10.68 10.33 -14.28
C LEU A 403 -11.28 9.83 -12.96
N TYR A 404 -11.12 10.63 -11.91
CA TYR A 404 -11.76 10.40 -10.62
C TYR A 404 -12.53 11.63 -10.15
N ASN A 405 -13.64 11.42 -9.46
CA ASN A 405 -14.41 12.48 -8.83
C ASN A 405 -13.65 13.09 -7.63
N SER A 406 -14.27 14.07 -6.96
CA SER A 406 -13.74 14.74 -5.76
C SER A 406 -13.47 13.83 -4.54
N LYS A 407 -13.84 12.54 -4.63
CA LYS A 407 -13.58 11.50 -3.62
C LYS A 407 -12.53 10.50 -4.09
N HIS A 408 -11.86 10.78 -5.22
CA HIS A 408 -10.87 9.90 -5.84
C HIS A 408 -11.45 8.53 -6.21
N LEU A 409 -12.75 8.49 -6.52
CA LEU A 409 -13.46 7.30 -6.98
C LEU A 409 -13.99 7.52 -8.39
N PHE A 410 -14.41 6.44 -9.04
CA PHE A 410 -15.05 6.54 -10.34
C PHE A 410 -16.38 7.32 -10.25
N SER A 411 -16.76 7.97 -11.36
CA SER A 411 -18.07 8.59 -11.50
C SER A 411 -18.88 7.84 -12.56
N PRO A 412 -19.90 7.06 -12.15
CA PRO A 412 -20.76 6.34 -13.07
C PRO A 412 -21.28 7.23 -14.19
N ASN A 413 -21.19 6.74 -15.42
CA ASN A 413 -21.60 7.45 -16.63
C ASN A 413 -22.20 6.49 -17.67
N GLU A 414 -22.88 7.06 -18.65
CA GLU A 414 -23.63 6.33 -19.67
C GLU A 414 -22.77 5.44 -20.59
N LEU A 415 -21.46 5.73 -20.68
CA LEU A 415 -20.53 4.92 -21.47
C LEU A 415 -19.90 3.79 -20.64
N ASN A 416 -20.12 3.77 -19.33
CA ASN A 416 -19.40 2.93 -18.38
C ASN A 416 -17.86 3.00 -18.62
N ARG A 417 -17.36 4.21 -18.91
CA ARG A 417 -15.97 4.47 -19.28
C ARG A 417 -15.32 5.41 -18.27
N TYR A 418 -14.18 5.00 -17.72
CA TYR A 418 -13.50 5.75 -16.67
C TYR A 418 -12.01 5.94 -16.94
N SER A 419 -11.46 5.21 -17.91
CA SER A 419 -10.13 5.48 -18.45
C SER A 419 -10.10 5.34 -19.98
N LEU A 420 -9.13 6.00 -20.59
CA LEU A 420 -8.76 5.87 -22.00
C LEU A 420 -7.28 5.53 -22.10
N GLY A 421 -6.91 4.67 -23.04
CA GLY A 421 -5.50 4.33 -23.28
C GLY A 421 -5.34 3.10 -24.15
N THR A 422 -4.28 2.33 -23.92
CA THR A 422 -3.92 1.16 -24.74
C THR A 422 -5.01 0.08 -24.80
N LYS A 423 -5.87 0.00 -23.78
CA LYS A 423 -7.00 -0.94 -23.76
C LYS A 423 -8.07 -0.63 -24.81
N ASN A 424 -8.16 0.63 -25.25
CA ASN A 424 -9.15 1.09 -26.21
C ASN A 424 -8.61 0.92 -27.63
N LYS A 425 -9.13 -0.05 -28.39
CA LYS A 425 -8.66 -0.36 -29.77
C LYS A 425 -9.20 0.59 -30.84
N ASN A 426 -10.08 1.52 -30.47
CA ASN A 426 -10.80 2.41 -31.37
C ASN A 426 -10.46 3.89 -31.19
N LEU A 427 -9.42 4.23 -30.41
CA LEU A 427 -8.92 5.60 -30.30
C LEU A 427 -8.58 6.18 -31.67
N LYS A 428 -8.91 7.44 -31.88
CA LYS A 428 -8.71 8.16 -33.15
C LYS A 428 -7.53 9.12 -33.01
N PHE A 429 -6.51 8.91 -33.83
CA PHE A 429 -5.40 9.86 -33.94
C PHE A 429 -5.80 11.00 -34.89
N ASN A 430 -5.24 12.18 -34.65
CA ASN A 430 -5.34 13.33 -35.52
C ASN A 430 -4.50 13.11 -36.79
N ASP A 431 -4.74 13.91 -37.84
CA ASP A 431 -4.02 13.79 -39.13
C ASP A 431 -2.49 14.00 -38.99
N ASP A 432 -2.07 14.80 -38.01
CA ASP A 432 -0.67 15.04 -37.68
C ASP A 432 -0.01 13.89 -36.89
N GLY A 433 -0.79 12.86 -36.52
CA GLY A 433 -0.37 11.70 -35.74
C GLY A 433 -0.37 11.91 -34.23
N SER A 434 -0.85 13.05 -33.72
CA SER A 434 -1.09 13.27 -32.29
C SER A 434 -2.37 12.55 -31.81
N LEU A 435 -2.51 12.39 -30.50
CA LEU A 435 -3.71 11.86 -29.86
C LEU A 435 -4.28 12.91 -28.91
N THR A 436 -5.48 13.41 -29.20
CA THR A 436 -6.22 14.30 -28.29
C THR A 436 -7.31 13.53 -27.58
N LEU A 437 -7.27 13.54 -26.25
CA LEU A 437 -8.35 13.04 -25.38
C LEU A 437 -9.18 14.23 -24.90
N TYR A 438 -10.50 14.06 -24.88
CA TYR A 438 -11.45 15.08 -24.44
C TYR A 438 -11.98 14.72 -23.07
N VAL A 439 -11.94 15.67 -22.13
CA VAL A 439 -12.47 15.50 -20.79
C VAL A 439 -13.55 16.56 -20.59
N SER A 440 -14.81 16.15 -20.53
CA SER A 440 -15.93 17.07 -20.41
C SER A 440 -17.16 16.38 -19.82
N LYS A 441 -17.98 17.13 -19.10
CA LYS A 441 -19.31 16.67 -18.68
C LYS A 441 -20.25 16.52 -19.86
N THR A 442 -20.30 17.54 -20.71
CA THR A 442 -21.14 17.55 -21.91
C THR A 442 -20.55 16.61 -22.96
N ARG A 443 -21.40 15.71 -23.47
CA ARG A 443 -21.07 14.82 -24.59
C ARG A 443 -20.60 15.65 -25.80
N PRO A 444 -19.40 15.39 -26.35
CA PRO A 444 -18.90 16.10 -27.52
C PRO A 444 -19.60 15.60 -28.79
N ALA A 445 -19.24 16.20 -29.93
CA ALA A 445 -19.66 15.72 -31.25
C ALA A 445 -19.26 14.25 -31.49
N GLU A 446 -20.03 13.56 -32.33
CA GLU A 446 -19.96 12.11 -32.52
C GLU A 446 -18.56 11.62 -32.94
N ASP A 447 -17.84 12.42 -33.74
CA ASP A 447 -16.48 12.16 -34.20
C ASP A 447 -15.44 12.11 -33.08
N LYS A 448 -15.74 12.73 -31.92
CA LYS A 448 -14.84 12.80 -30.75
C LYS A 448 -15.11 11.76 -29.68
N ILE A 449 -16.22 11.02 -29.76
CA ILE A 449 -16.69 10.15 -28.68
C ILE A 449 -15.70 9.03 -28.35
N ASN A 450 -14.97 8.50 -29.33
CA ASN A 450 -13.98 7.45 -29.06
C ASN A 450 -12.85 7.93 -28.14
N ASN A 451 -12.53 9.22 -28.17
CA ASN A 451 -11.48 9.83 -27.37
C ASN A 451 -12.04 10.62 -26.17
N TRP A 452 -13.34 10.51 -25.90
CA TRP A 452 -13.99 11.25 -24.83
C TRP A 452 -14.03 10.44 -23.52
N LEU A 453 -13.65 11.11 -22.44
CA LEU A 453 -13.73 10.65 -21.07
C LEU A 453 -14.78 11.52 -20.33
N PRO A 454 -15.94 10.95 -19.98
CA PRO A 454 -17.00 11.70 -19.29
C PRO A 454 -16.55 12.22 -17.92
N ALA A 455 -16.71 13.52 -17.69
CA ALA A 455 -16.43 14.17 -16.41
C ALA A 455 -17.71 14.35 -15.58
N PRO A 456 -17.62 14.26 -14.24
CA PRO A 456 -18.76 14.47 -13.35
C PRO A 456 -19.12 15.95 -13.23
N ASP A 457 -20.24 16.21 -12.54
CA ASP A 457 -20.45 17.49 -11.87
C ASP A 457 -19.43 17.72 -10.75
N GLY A 458 -19.00 18.98 -10.60
CA GLY A 458 -18.03 19.38 -9.57
C GLY A 458 -16.58 19.10 -9.96
N THR A 459 -15.71 19.03 -8.94
CA THR A 459 -14.27 18.85 -9.14
C THR A 459 -13.91 17.39 -9.43
N PHE A 460 -12.85 17.21 -10.21
CA PHE A 460 -12.31 15.90 -10.54
C PHE A 460 -10.78 15.97 -10.61
N SER A 461 -10.14 14.81 -10.65
CA SER A 461 -8.70 14.67 -10.87
C SER A 461 -8.40 13.74 -12.03
N LEU A 462 -7.23 13.93 -12.63
CA LEU A 462 -6.74 13.11 -13.73
C LEU A 462 -5.49 12.34 -13.31
N TYR A 463 -5.38 11.12 -13.83
CA TYR A 463 -4.40 10.15 -13.40
C TYR A 463 -3.84 9.37 -14.59
N ILE A 464 -2.56 9.53 -14.92
CA ILE A 464 -1.87 8.74 -15.93
C ILE A 464 -1.13 7.58 -15.26
N ARG A 465 -1.31 6.38 -15.80
CA ARG A 465 -0.56 5.19 -15.41
C ARG A 465 0.33 4.75 -16.56
N ALA A 466 1.62 4.61 -16.32
CA ALA A 466 2.60 4.10 -17.26
C ALA A 466 3.15 2.75 -16.77
N TYR A 467 2.65 1.65 -17.32
CA TYR A 467 2.99 0.29 -16.89
C TYR A 467 4.21 -0.22 -17.64
N TRP A 468 5.20 -0.69 -16.90
CA TRP A 468 6.52 -1.08 -17.38
C TRP A 468 7.16 0.06 -18.17
N GLY A 469 7.18 1.24 -17.56
CA GLY A 469 7.71 2.45 -18.15
C GLY A 469 9.15 2.26 -18.63
N GLU A 470 9.45 2.84 -19.79
CA GLU A 470 10.82 2.95 -20.25
C GLU A 470 11.64 3.89 -19.36
N LYS A 471 12.95 3.95 -19.61
CA LYS A 471 13.88 4.75 -18.81
C LYS A 471 13.42 6.21 -18.64
N SER A 472 12.83 6.80 -19.67
CA SER A 472 12.36 8.19 -19.65
C SER A 472 11.17 8.45 -18.72
N ILE A 473 10.31 7.45 -18.49
CA ILE A 473 9.27 7.52 -17.44
C ILE A 473 9.94 7.56 -16.07
N ILE A 474 10.90 6.66 -15.85
CA ILE A 474 11.50 6.46 -14.52
C ILE A 474 12.36 7.66 -14.12
N ASP A 475 13.21 8.15 -15.02
CA ASP A 475 14.11 9.27 -14.74
C ASP A 475 13.46 10.66 -14.92
N GLY A 476 12.22 10.72 -15.40
CA GLY A 476 11.44 11.95 -15.51
C GLY A 476 11.80 12.82 -16.72
N THR A 477 12.56 12.30 -17.68
CA THR A 477 12.82 13.02 -18.95
C THR A 477 11.60 13.05 -19.86
N TRP A 478 10.70 12.07 -19.76
CA TRP A 478 9.34 12.19 -20.30
C TRP A 478 8.45 12.91 -19.28
N GLN A 479 7.68 13.89 -19.76
CA GLN A 479 6.71 14.62 -18.96
C GLN A 479 5.30 14.39 -19.52
N PRO A 480 4.28 14.26 -18.65
CA PRO A 480 2.89 14.23 -19.09
C PRO A 480 2.52 15.49 -19.91
N PRO A 481 1.56 15.38 -20.85
CA PRO A 481 1.09 16.54 -21.60
C PRO A 481 0.36 17.54 -20.69
N LYS A 482 0.28 18.78 -21.16
CA LYS A 482 -0.56 19.82 -20.54
C LYS A 482 -2.04 19.47 -20.66
N ILE A 483 -2.81 19.86 -19.65
CA ILE A 483 -4.27 19.84 -19.68
C ILE A 483 -4.73 21.26 -20.00
N GLU A 484 -5.29 21.46 -21.18
CA GLU A 484 -5.73 22.77 -21.65
C GLU A 484 -7.25 22.87 -21.53
N THR A 485 -7.77 24.03 -21.15
CA THR A 485 -9.21 24.30 -21.27
C THR A 485 -9.58 24.30 -22.76
N ALA A 486 -10.57 23.49 -23.14
CA ALA A 486 -11.09 23.44 -24.50
C ALA A 486 -11.83 24.75 -24.82
N LYS A 487 -11.64 25.25 -26.03
CA LYS A 487 -12.29 26.48 -26.53
C LYS A 487 -13.75 26.27 -26.85
#